data_AF-F0ZLY4-F1
#
_entry.id   AF-F0ZLY4-F1
#
_cell.length_a   1.000
_cell.length_b   1.000
_cell.length_c   1.000
_cell.angle_alpha   90.00
_cell.angle_beta   90.00
_cell.angle_gamma   90.00
#
_symmetry.space_group_name_H-M   'P 1'
#
loop_
_entity.id
_entity.type
_entity.pdbx_description
1 polymer ?
#
loop_
_entity_poly.entity_id
_entity_poly.type
_entity_poly.pdbx_seq_one_letter_code
_entity_poly.pdbx_strand_id
1 'polypeptide(L)'
;HYWEGCVGSGHANLGMRSDWRAALLNAHEKLGLQRVRFHGIFDDDLSVYQQGPNGEAIYSWYDVDQVYDYIVEIGMAPYVELSFMPELLASGNATIFHYKGNITPPKNYTQWAELIQAFINHIVDRYGMDIVSQWQFEIWNEPNCGFWSSSQAEYFQLMQVTFNAIKSIYPQLSVGGPATCQSQWIPETLAF
;
A
#
# COMPACT_ATOMS: atom_id res chain seq x y z
N HIS A 1 11.59 16.21 14.67
CA HIS A 1 12.14 15.15 15.56
C HIS A 1 11.76 13.76 15.03
N TYR A 2 12.43 12.67 15.43
CA TYR A 2 12.09 11.31 14.92
C TYR A 2 10.64 10.93 15.20
N TRP A 3 10.09 11.33 16.36
CA TRP A 3 8.72 11.01 16.77
C TRP A 3 7.64 11.65 15.88
N GLU A 4 7.97 12.72 15.15
CA GLU A 4 7.06 13.42 14.24
C GLU A 4 7.10 12.84 12.81
N GLY A 5 7.94 11.83 12.58
CA GLY A 5 8.25 11.35 11.23
C GLY A 5 7.08 10.66 10.53
N CYS A 6 6.16 10.03 11.27
CA CYS A 6 5.00 9.32 10.73
C CYS A 6 3.93 9.11 11.80
N VAL A 7 2.66 9.13 11.40
CA VAL A 7 1.52 8.71 12.23
C VAL A 7 0.74 7.58 11.55
N GLY A 8 0.24 6.63 12.35
CA GLY A 8 -0.67 5.61 11.85
C GLY A 8 -2.09 6.14 11.69
N SER A 9 -2.86 5.53 10.79
CA SER A 9 -4.27 5.82 10.56
C SER A 9 -5.07 4.55 10.29
N GLY A 10 -6.40 4.68 10.26
CA GLY A 10 -7.31 3.59 9.88
C GLY A 10 -7.26 3.30 8.38
N HIS A 11 -8.31 2.68 7.83
CA HIS A 11 -8.39 2.27 6.42
C HIS A 11 -8.25 3.45 5.42
N ALA A 12 -7.65 3.22 4.26
CA ALA A 12 -7.42 4.21 3.22
C ALA A 12 -8.69 5.00 2.81
N ASN A 13 -9.83 4.32 2.67
CA ASN A 13 -11.12 4.95 2.34
C ASN A 13 -11.51 6.08 3.31
N LEU A 14 -11.10 6.01 4.59
CA LEU A 14 -11.37 7.09 5.55
C LEU A 14 -10.75 8.43 5.12
N GLY A 15 -9.69 8.41 4.30
CA GLY A 15 -9.04 9.59 3.74
C GLY A 15 -9.94 10.48 2.87
N MET A 16 -11.08 9.96 2.40
CA MET A 16 -12.08 10.73 1.67
C MET A 16 -13.05 11.50 2.60
N ARG A 17 -13.07 11.19 3.91
CA ARG A 17 -14.00 11.82 4.85
C ARG A 17 -13.44 13.15 5.37
N SER A 18 -14.30 14.16 5.44
CA SER A 18 -13.93 15.50 5.91
C SER A 18 -13.45 15.54 7.37
N ASP A 19 -14.00 14.68 8.24
CA ASP A 19 -13.60 14.60 9.65
C ASP A 19 -12.19 14.02 9.82
N TRP A 20 -11.87 12.98 9.07
CA TRP A 20 -10.51 12.42 9.00
C TRP A 20 -9.51 13.46 8.47
N ARG A 21 -9.86 14.14 7.39
CA ARG A 21 -9.03 15.19 6.77
C ARG A 21 -8.71 16.33 7.74
N ALA A 22 -9.73 16.81 8.47
CA ALA A 22 -9.55 17.84 9.49
C ALA A 22 -8.67 17.37 10.65
N ALA A 23 -8.82 16.12 11.10
CA ALA A 23 -7.97 15.55 12.14
C ALA A 23 -6.50 15.43 11.68
N LEU A 24 -6.26 14.98 10.44
CA LEU A 24 -4.91 14.88 9.88
C LEU A 24 -4.24 16.25 9.79
N LEU A 25 -4.94 17.26 9.27
CA LEU A 25 -4.40 18.63 9.19
C LEU A 25 -4.05 19.17 10.58
N ASN A 26 -4.91 18.93 11.58
CA ASN A 26 -4.62 19.34 12.95
C ASN A 26 -3.34 18.68 13.49
N ALA A 27 -3.17 17.39 13.20
CA ALA A 27 -2.00 16.62 13.60
C ALA A 27 -0.74 17.14 12.89
N HIS A 28 -0.82 17.50 11.61
CA HIS A 28 0.26 18.14 10.87
C HIS A 28 0.64 19.50 11.45
N GLU A 29 -0.31 20.44 11.54
CA GLU A 29 -0.04 21.82 11.94
C GLU A 29 0.41 21.95 13.41
N LYS A 30 -0.13 21.11 14.31
CA LYS A 30 0.14 21.25 15.75
C LYS A 30 1.26 20.35 16.25
N LEU A 31 1.45 19.18 15.64
CA LEU A 31 2.44 18.20 16.09
C LEU A 31 3.61 18.07 15.10
N GLY A 32 3.55 18.72 13.93
CA GLY A 32 4.61 18.65 12.93
C GLY A 32 4.71 17.30 12.23
N LEU A 33 3.64 16.49 12.24
CA LEU A 33 3.66 15.15 11.64
C LEU A 33 3.90 15.21 10.13
N GLN A 34 4.88 14.48 9.63
CA GLN A 34 5.33 14.59 8.24
C GLN A 34 4.68 13.56 7.30
N ARG A 35 4.28 12.41 7.83
CA ARG A 35 3.75 11.30 7.05
C ARG A 35 2.56 10.62 7.71
N VAL A 36 1.75 9.94 6.91
CA VAL A 36 0.63 9.11 7.38
C VAL A 36 0.68 7.72 6.75
N ARG A 37 0.50 6.68 7.58
CA ARG A 37 0.49 5.26 7.17
C ARG A 37 -0.89 4.64 7.42
N PHE A 38 -1.42 3.92 6.45
CA PHE A 38 -2.72 3.23 6.54
C PHE A 38 -2.78 1.99 5.65
N HIS A 39 -3.74 1.11 5.94
CA HIS A 39 -4.00 -0.12 5.19
C HIS A 39 -4.89 0.11 3.97
N GLY A 40 -4.86 -0.86 3.04
CA GLY A 40 -5.97 -1.10 2.12
C GLY A 40 -6.05 -0.12 0.94
N ILE A 41 -4.91 0.37 0.45
CA ILE A 41 -4.90 1.22 -0.75
C ILE A 41 -5.42 0.49 -2.00
N PHE A 42 -5.40 -0.84 -1.99
CA PHE A 42 -5.92 -1.70 -3.06
C PHE A 42 -7.21 -2.43 -2.70
N ASP A 43 -7.81 -2.15 -1.54
CA ASP A 43 -9.08 -2.76 -1.16
C ASP A 43 -10.18 -2.31 -2.13
N ASP A 44 -11.17 -3.19 -2.35
CA ASP A 44 -12.17 -3.00 -3.41
C ASP A 44 -13.11 -1.81 -3.17
N ASP A 45 -13.14 -1.24 -1.96
CA ASP A 45 -13.90 -0.02 -1.67
C ASP A 45 -13.28 1.25 -2.26
N LEU A 46 -12.03 1.19 -2.73
CA LEU A 46 -11.37 2.21 -3.57
C LEU A 46 -11.46 1.88 -5.07
N SER A 47 -12.09 0.75 -5.43
CA SER A 47 -12.35 0.35 -6.83
C SER A 47 -11.12 0.25 -7.74
N VAL A 48 -9.93 -0.01 -7.18
CA VAL A 48 -8.65 0.07 -7.90
C VAL A 48 -8.52 -0.94 -9.02
N TYR A 49 -8.81 -2.21 -8.74
CA TYR A 49 -8.58 -3.30 -9.70
C TYR A 49 -9.91 -3.86 -10.21
N GLN A 50 -10.14 -3.73 -11.51
CA GLN A 50 -11.31 -4.28 -12.20
C GLN A 50 -10.84 -5.20 -13.33
N GLN A 51 -11.76 -6.01 -13.86
CA GLN A 51 -11.51 -6.82 -15.04
C GLN A 51 -12.50 -6.49 -16.15
N GLY A 52 -11.97 -6.28 -17.35
CA GLY A 52 -12.77 -6.12 -18.55
C GLY A 52 -13.38 -7.44 -19.03
N PRO A 53 -14.22 -7.40 -20.08
CA PRO A 53 -14.94 -8.57 -20.58
C PRO A 53 -14.06 -9.75 -21.00
N ASN A 54 -12.78 -9.51 -21.36
CA ASN A 54 -11.85 -10.55 -21.78
C ASN A 54 -10.82 -10.90 -20.68
N GLY A 55 -11.03 -10.42 -19.46
CA GLY A 55 -10.14 -10.67 -18.31
C GLY A 55 -8.91 -9.75 -18.24
N GLU A 56 -8.82 -8.73 -19.10
CA GLU A 56 -7.81 -7.68 -19.01
C GLU A 56 -7.99 -6.85 -17.72
N ALA A 57 -6.88 -6.51 -17.06
CA ALA A 57 -6.91 -5.66 -15.89
C ALA A 57 -7.24 -4.21 -16.29
N ILE A 58 -8.19 -3.60 -15.57
CA ILE A 58 -8.57 -2.20 -15.71
C ILE A 58 -8.32 -1.54 -14.35
N TYR A 59 -7.56 -0.45 -14.34
CA TYR A 59 -7.23 0.27 -13.12
C TYR A 59 -8.02 1.58 -13.03
N SER A 60 -8.63 1.83 -11.87
CA SER A 60 -9.26 3.12 -11.54
C SER A 60 -8.55 3.75 -10.35
N TRP A 61 -7.93 4.91 -10.58
CA TRP A 61 -7.19 5.63 -9.54
C TRP A 61 -8.00 6.74 -8.88
N TYR A 62 -9.28 6.89 -9.21
CA TYR A 62 -10.08 8.05 -8.78
C TYR A 62 -10.12 8.21 -7.24
N ASP A 63 -10.47 7.17 -6.49
CA ASP A 63 -10.57 7.26 -5.03
C ASP A 63 -9.19 7.30 -4.36
N VAL A 64 -8.19 6.62 -4.94
CA VAL A 64 -6.78 6.74 -4.55
C VAL A 64 -6.31 8.19 -4.66
N ASP A 65 -6.62 8.85 -5.77
CA ASP A 65 -6.30 10.27 -6.01
C ASP A 65 -6.99 11.15 -4.98
N GLN A 66 -8.27 10.91 -4.66
CA GLN A 66 -8.97 11.67 -3.61
C GLN A 66 -8.27 11.57 -2.25
N VAL A 67 -7.71 10.41 -1.91
CA VAL A 67 -7.00 10.20 -0.63
C VAL A 67 -5.63 10.88 -0.67
N TYR A 68 -4.83 10.62 -1.70
CA TYR A 68 -3.45 11.10 -1.79
C TYR A 68 -3.34 12.58 -2.12
N ASP A 69 -4.22 13.14 -2.94
CA ASP A 69 -4.21 14.57 -3.26
C ASP A 69 -4.29 15.41 -1.99
N TYR A 70 -5.21 15.06 -1.09
CA TYR A 70 -5.36 15.81 0.15
C TYR A 70 -4.10 15.73 1.02
N ILE A 71 -3.50 14.53 1.14
CA ILE A 71 -2.27 14.34 1.94
C ILE A 71 -1.13 15.19 1.38
N VAL A 72 -0.96 15.19 0.06
CA VAL A 72 0.08 15.97 -0.63
C VAL A 72 -0.22 17.47 -0.55
N GLU A 73 -1.48 17.89 -0.71
CA GLU A 73 -1.92 19.29 -0.66
C GLU A 73 -1.61 19.95 0.68
N ILE A 74 -1.81 19.22 1.80
CA ILE A 74 -1.47 19.73 3.13
C ILE A 74 0.02 19.65 3.46
N GLY A 75 0.87 19.25 2.50
CA GLY A 75 2.33 19.18 2.68
C GLY A 75 2.83 17.93 3.41
N MET A 76 2.00 16.89 3.54
CA MET A 76 2.41 15.60 4.08
C MET A 76 2.73 14.60 2.96
N ALA A 77 3.38 13.48 3.32
CA ALA A 77 3.60 12.36 2.41
C ALA A 77 2.93 11.08 2.92
N PRO A 78 2.33 10.25 2.04
CA PRO A 78 1.92 8.92 2.43
C PRO A 78 3.15 8.04 2.72
N TYR A 79 3.05 7.24 3.77
CA TYR A 79 3.86 6.04 3.95
C TYR A 79 3.01 4.88 3.41
N VAL A 80 3.31 4.48 2.17
CA VAL A 80 2.44 3.66 1.34
C VAL A 80 2.57 2.19 1.75
N GLU A 81 1.50 1.63 2.28
CA GLU A 81 1.36 0.18 2.45
C GLU A 81 0.72 -0.42 1.19
N LEU A 82 1.37 -1.39 0.57
CA LEU A 82 0.90 -2.06 -0.65
C LEU A 82 -0.01 -3.24 -0.27
N SER A 83 -1.27 -2.95 0.06
CA SER A 83 -2.25 -3.90 0.59
C SER A 83 -3.71 -3.45 0.38
N PHE A 84 -4.71 -4.28 0.68
CA PHE A 84 -4.60 -5.75 0.72
C PHE A 84 -4.75 -6.29 -0.70
N MET A 85 -5.23 -7.52 -0.89
CA MET A 85 -5.39 -8.09 -2.21
C MET A 85 -6.75 -7.69 -2.80
N PRO A 86 -6.84 -7.13 -4.02
CA PRO A 86 -8.14 -6.95 -4.66
C PRO A 86 -8.84 -8.29 -4.86
N GLU A 87 -10.17 -8.36 -4.65
CA GLU A 87 -10.93 -9.61 -4.71
C GLU A 87 -10.77 -10.33 -6.05
N LEU A 88 -10.76 -9.58 -7.16
CA LEU A 88 -10.57 -10.15 -8.50
C LEU A 88 -9.16 -10.68 -8.76
N LEU A 89 -8.16 -10.31 -7.96
CA LEU A 89 -6.79 -10.81 -8.06
C LEU A 89 -6.47 -11.86 -6.97
N ALA A 90 -7.29 -11.99 -5.95
CA ALA A 90 -7.11 -12.93 -4.85
C ALA A 90 -7.17 -14.41 -5.27
N SER A 91 -6.40 -15.26 -4.59
CA SER A 91 -6.40 -16.72 -4.79
C SER A 91 -7.43 -17.46 -3.95
N GLY A 92 -8.05 -16.79 -2.97
CA GLY A 92 -9.14 -17.33 -2.18
C GLY A 92 -9.92 -16.23 -1.45
N ASN A 93 -10.75 -16.64 -0.48
CA ASN A 93 -11.75 -15.76 0.14
C ASN A 93 -11.44 -15.44 1.61
N ALA A 94 -10.21 -15.68 2.09
CA ALA A 94 -9.85 -15.33 3.45
C ALA A 94 -9.71 -13.80 3.56
N THR A 95 -10.38 -13.20 4.53
CA THR A 95 -10.43 -11.74 4.70
C THR A 95 -10.20 -11.34 6.15
N ILE A 96 -9.80 -10.09 6.39
CA ILE A 96 -9.64 -9.49 7.72
C ILE A 96 -10.50 -8.22 7.88
N PHE A 97 -10.78 -7.87 9.14
CA PHE A 97 -11.58 -6.70 9.54
C PHE A 97 -13.01 -6.65 8.99
N HIS A 98 -13.72 -5.57 9.33
CA HIS A 98 -15.10 -5.36 8.92
C HIS A 98 -15.25 -5.00 7.43
N TYR A 99 -14.24 -4.36 6.85
CA TYR A 99 -14.19 -3.99 5.43
C TYR A 99 -13.73 -5.14 4.53
N LYS A 100 -13.42 -6.30 5.11
CA LYS A 100 -13.09 -7.55 4.41
C LYS A 100 -11.88 -7.48 3.47
N GLY A 101 -10.81 -6.78 3.87
CA GLY A 101 -9.55 -6.79 3.12
C GLY A 101 -9.04 -8.22 2.91
N ASN A 102 -8.81 -8.63 1.66
CA ASN A 102 -8.49 -10.02 1.34
C ASN A 102 -7.02 -10.32 1.63
N ILE A 103 -6.77 -11.37 2.42
CA ILE A 103 -5.43 -11.69 2.93
C ILE A 103 -4.76 -12.87 2.21
N THR A 104 -5.31 -13.30 1.07
CA THR A 104 -4.75 -14.40 0.27
C THR A 104 -3.70 -13.90 -0.72
N PRO A 105 -2.75 -14.76 -1.14
CA PRO A 105 -1.84 -14.44 -2.23
C PRO A 105 -2.57 -14.08 -3.53
N PRO A 106 -1.91 -13.38 -4.47
CA PRO A 106 -2.49 -13.17 -5.79
C PRO A 106 -2.60 -14.52 -6.52
N LYS A 107 -3.71 -14.74 -7.23
CA LYS A 107 -3.86 -15.92 -8.11
C LYS A 107 -2.91 -15.88 -9.31
N ASN A 108 -2.36 -14.69 -9.62
CA ASN A 108 -1.38 -14.48 -10.67
C ASN A 108 -0.39 -13.39 -10.27
N TYR A 109 0.86 -13.78 -10.01
CA TYR A 109 1.94 -12.86 -9.62
C TYR A 109 2.37 -11.89 -10.72
N THR A 110 2.18 -12.23 -11.99
CA THR A 110 2.43 -11.32 -13.11
C THR A 110 1.43 -10.17 -13.08
N GLN A 111 0.13 -10.46 -12.89
CA GLN A 111 -0.91 -9.44 -12.76
C GLN A 111 -0.73 -8.57 -11.50
N TRP A 112 -0.24 -9.16 -10.41
CA TRP A 112 0.17 -8.39 -9.23
C TRP A 112 1.32 -7.43 -9.54
N ALA A 113 2.38 -7.89 -10.22
CA ALA A 113 3.49 -7.03 -10.61
C ALA A 113 3.04 -5.90 -11.55
N GLU A 114 2.13 -6.19 -12.49
CA GLU A 114 1.52 -5.21 -13.39
C GLU A 114 0.71 -4.16 -12.63
N LEU A 115 -0.11 -4.56 -11.64
CA LEU A 115 -0.83 -3.64 -10.76
C LEU A 115 0.14 -2.72 -10.01
N ILE A 116 1.20 -3.28 -9.43
CA ILE A 116 2.22 -2.49 -8.71
C ILE A 116 2.90 -1.49 -9.65
N GLN A 117 3.33 -1.91 -10.83
CA GLN A 117 3.95 -1.00 -11.80
C GLN A 117 2.99 0.09 -12.27
N ALA A 118 1.72 -0.26 -12.53
CA ALA A 118 0.70 0.69 -12.95
C ALA A 118 0.42 1.74 -11.86
N PHE A 119 0.27 1.30 -10.60
CA PHE A 119 0.08 2.19 -9.46
C PHE A 119 1.26 3.14 -9.27
N ILE A 120 2.50 2.62 -9.29
CA ILE A 120 3.69 3.44 -9.10
C ILE A 120 3.88 4.44 -10.26
N ASN A 121 3.66 4.02 -11.51
CA ASN A 121 3.71 4.96 -12.64
C ASN A 121 2.63 6.04 -12.50
N HIS A 122 1.41 5.67 -12.13
CA HIS A 122 0.33 6.64 -11.94
C HIS A 122 0.66 7.71 -10.90
N ILE A 123 1.13 7.33 -9.70
CA ILE A 123 1.48 8.32 -8.67
C ILE A 123 2.69 9.18 -9.08
N VAL A 124 3.65 8.62 -9.83
CA VAL A 124 4.78 9.38 -10.36
C VAL A 124 4.33 10.37 -11.43
N ASP A 125 3.44 9.96 -12.35
CA ASP A 125 2.88 10.82 -13.38
C ASP A 125 2.04 11.96 -12.76
N ARG A 126 1.32 11.66 -11.68
CA ARG A 126 0.45 12.61 -10.98
C ARG A 126 1.20 13.63 -10.12
N TYR A 127 2.13 13.17 -9.29
CA TYR A 127 2.79 14.01 -8.27
C TYR A 127 4.23 14.40 -8.66
N GLY A 128 4.81 13.76 -9.67
CA GLY A 128 6.19 13.96 -10.07
C GLY A 128 7.19 13.21 -9.19
N MET A 129 8.32 12.85 -9.79
CA MET A 129 9.37 12.06 -9.13
C MET A 129 10.00 12.77 -7.92
N ASP A 130 10.10 14.10 -7.95
CA ASP A 130 10.69 14.88 -6.85
C ASP A 130 9.89 14.75 -5.54
N ILE A 131 8.57 14.55 -5.65
CA ILE A 131 7.67 14.31 -4.52
C ILE A 131 7.70 12.82 -4.15
N VAL A 132 7.46 11.93 -5.13
CA VAL A 132 7.28 10.49 -4.89
C VAL A 132 8.57 9.81 -4.39
N SER A 133 9.75 10.30 -4.80
CA SER A 133 11.04 9.77 -4.30
C SER A 133 11.26 9.94 -2.80
N GLN A 134 10.48 10.82 -2.15
CA GLN A 134 10.53 11.03 -0.70
C GLN A 134 9.62 10.07 0.07
N TRP A 135 8.74 9.35 -0.63
CA TRP A 135 7.78 8.42 -0.04
C TRP A 135 8.47 7.11 0.37
N GLN A 136 7.79 6.35 1.21
CA GLN A 136 8.23 5.01 1.62
C GLN A 136 7.18 4.01 1.17
N PHE A 137 7.62 2.89 0.59
CA PHE A 137 6.74 1.81 0.13
C PHE A 137 6.99 0.56 0.98
N GLU A 138 5.99 0.15 1.76
CA GLU A 138 6.00 -1.03 2.60
C GLU A 138 5.17 -2.14 1.95
N ILE A 139 5.75 -3.34 1.87
CA ILE A 139 5.11 -4.49 1.26
C ILE A 139 4.26 -5.21 2.32
N TRP A 140 2.94 -5.14 2.15
CA TRP A 140 1.95 -5.82 2.99
C TRP A 140 1.92 -5.36 4.46
N ASN A 141 1.20 -6.11 5.31
CA ASN A 141 1.14 -5.89 6.75
C ASN A 141 1.09 -7.22 7.51
N GLU A 142 1.91 -7.35 8.55
CA GLU A 142 1.89 -8.41 9.56
C GLU A 142 1.65 -9.84 9.04
N PRO A 143 2.41 -10.31 8.03
CA PRO A 143 2.20 -11.62 7.41
C PRO A 143 2.37 -12.80 8.39
N ASN A 144 3.04 -12.57 9.52
CA ASN A 144 3.24 -13.53 10.60
C ASN A 144 2.13 -13.52 11.68
N CYS A 145 1.16 -12.60 11.60
CA CYS A 145 0.17 -12.34 12.66
C CYS A 145 -1.29 -12.45 12.16
N GLY A 146 -1.55 -13.30 11.16
CA GLY A 146 -2.92 -13.58 10.70
C GLY A 146 -3.45 -12.63 9.61
N PHE A 147 -2.59 -11.73 9.10
CA PHE A 147 -2.89 -10.84 7.98
C PHE A 147 -2.44 -11.42 6.62
N TRP A 148 -1.97 -12.67 6.62
CA TRP A 148 -1.58 -13.41 5.43
C TRP A 148 -2.02 -14.86 5.59
N SER A 149 -2.68 -15.41 4.57
CA SER A 149 -3.27 -16.74 4.66
C SER A 149 -2.36 -17.87 4.19
N SER A 150 -1.14 -17.56 3.73
CA SER A 150 -0.22 -18.54 3.14
C SER A 150 1.09 -18.65 3.92
N SER A 151 2.06 -19.40 3.38
CA SER A 151 3.34 -19.63 4.02
C SER A 151 4.24 -18.38 4.02
N GLN A 152 5.25 -18.37 4.89
CA GLN A 152 6.32 -17.37 4.88
C GLN A 152 7.06 -17.34 3.52
N ALA A 153 7.31 -18.51 2.92
CA ALA A 153 7.93 -18.58 1.60
C ALA A 153 7.08 -17.90 0.51
N GLU A 154 5.77 -18.08 0.58
CA GLU A 154 4.83 -17.41 -0.33
C GLU A 154 4.82 -15.89 -0.11
N TYR A 155 4.93 -15.44 1.15
CA TYR A 155 5.08 -14.01 1.46
C TYR A 155 6.40 -13.45 0.90
N PHE A 156 7.50 -14.18 1.03
CA PHE A 156 8.79 -13.77 0.45
C PHE A 156 8.73 -13.72 -1.07
N GLN A 157 8.00 -14.62 -1.73
CA GLN A 157 7.72 -14.50 -3.16
C GLN A 157 6.96 -13.21 -3.49
N LEU A 158 5.90 -12.86 -2.75
CA LEU A 158 5.22 -11.57 -2.89
C LEU A 158 6.17 -10.39 -2.71
N MET A 159 7.04 -10.43 -1.69
CA MET A 159 8.03 -9.40 -1.46
C MET A 159 8.97 -9.22 -2.65
N GLN A 160 9.55 -10.31 -3.16
CA GLN A 160 10.48 -10.26 -4.28
C GLN A 160 9.82 -9.76 -5.56
N VAL A 161 8.60 -10.22 -5.87
CA VAL A 161 7.85 -9.78 -7.04
C VAL A 161 7.55 -8.29 -6.94
N THR A 162 7.08 -7.83 -5.78
CA THR A 162 6.75 -6.41 -5.55
C THR A 162 8.00 -5.53 -5.62
N PHE A 163 9.08 -5.94 -4.94
CA PHE A 163 10.36 -5.22 -4.97
C PHE A 163 10.90 -5.10 -6.39
N ASN A 164 10.95 -6.20 -7.14
CA ASN A 164 11.42 -6.20 -8.52
C ASN A 164 10.53 -5.35 -9.43
N ALA A 165 9.21 -5.41 -9.26
CA ALA A 165 8.25 -4.61 -10.01
C ALA A 165 8.56 -3.11 -9.86
N ILE A 166 8.74 -2.62 -8.63
CA ILE A 166 9.06 -1.21 -8.37
C ILE A 166 10.46 -0.85 -8.86
N LYS A 167 11.47 -1.66 -8.53
CA LYS A 167 12.87 -1.36 -8.86
C LYS A 167 13.16 -1.41 -10.36
N SER A 168 12.40 -2.19 -11.12
CA SER A 168 12.53 -2.26 -12.58
C SER A 168 12.15 -0.96 -13.30
N ILE A 169 11.24 -0.17 -12.71
CA ILE A 169 10.80 1.12 -13.28
C ILE A 169 11.50 2.30 -12.61
N TYR A 170 11.66 2.29 -11.29
CA TYR A 170 12.26 3.38 -10.52
C TYR A 170 13.20 2.83 -9.43
N PRO A 171 14.48 2.56 -9.76
CA PRO A 171 15.46 2.02 -8.83
C PRO A 171 15.64 2.85 -7.55
N GLN A 172 15.40 4.16 -7.62
CA GLN A 172 15.58 5.12 -6.53
C GLN A 172 14.49 5.08 -5.45
N LEU A 173 13.31 4.50 -5.70
CA LEU A 173 12.23 4.50 -4.72
C LEU A 173 12.56 3.61 -3.52
N SER A 174 12.28 4.07 -2.30
CA SER A 174 12.51 3.30 -1.08
C SER A 174 11.41 2.26 -0.88
N VAL A 175 11.79 0.98 -0.90
CA VAL A 175 10.87 -0.16 -0.74
C VAL A 175 11.38 -1.04 0.39
N GLY A 176 10.48 -1.49 1.28
CA GLY A 176 10.84 -2.28 2.45
C GLY A 176 9.75 -3.25 2.92
N GLY A 177 10.14 -4.08 3.89
CA GLY A 177 9.33 -5.09 4.58
C GLY A 177 10.14 -5.64 5.76
N PRO A 178 9.72 -6.72 6.44
CA PRO A 178 8.59 -7.60 6.13
C PRO A 178 7.26 -7.18 6.81
N ALA A 179 7.21 -5.98 7.39
CA ALA A 179 6.05 -5.44 8.10
C ALA A 179 5.50 -6.36 9.20
N THR A 180 6.34 -7.21 9.80
CA THR A 180 5.95 -8.26 10.76
C THR A 180 5.60 -7.70 12.12
N CYS A 181 4.64 -8.32 12.80
CA CYS A 181 4.39 -8.05 14.20
C CYS A 181 5.57 -8.55 15.07
N GLN A 182 5.81 -7.89 16.20
CA GLN A 182 6.78 -8.30 17.24
C GLN A 182 8.23 -8.49 16.74
N SER A 183 8.61 -7.82 15.63
CA SER A 183 9.95 -7.91 15.03
C SER A 183 10.41 -9.33 14.72
N GLN A 184 9.47 -10.23 14.39
CA GLN A 184 9.79 -11.60 13.97
C GLN A 184 10.21 -11.63 12.50
N TRP A 185 10.81 -12.73 12.06
CA TRP A 185 11.26 -12.97 10.68
C TRP A 185 12.32 -11.99 10.15
N ILE A 186 12.89 -11.11 10.98
CA ILE A 186 13.91 -10.16 10.55
C ILE A 186 15.17 -10.88 10.03
N PRO A 187 15.77 -11.86 10.73
CA PRO A 187 16.92 -12.60 10.20
C PRO A 187 16.62 -13.31 8.87
N GLU A 188 15.44 -13.93 8.76
CA GLU A 188 14.99 -14.64 7.56
C GLU A 188 14.80 -13.69 6.38
N THR A 189 14.25 -12.50 6.63
CA THR A 189 14.05 -11.48 5.60
C THR A 189 15.37 -10.88 5.12
N LEU A 190 16.38 -10.75 5.99
CA LEU A 190 17.71 -10.27 5.61
C LEU A 190 18.56 -11.31 4.88
N ALA A 191 18.24 -12.60 5.05
CA ALA A 191 18.94 -13.71 4.40
C ALA A 191 18.32 -14.11 3.05
N PHE A 192 17.08 -13.70 2.82
CA PHE A 192 16.32 -13.85 1.58
C PHE A 192 16.85 -12.90 0.49
#